data_AF-A0A357R2V2-F1
#
_entry.id   AF-A0A357R2V2-F1
#
_cell.length_a   1.000
_cell.length_b   1.000
_cell.length_c   1.000
_cell.angle_alpha   90.00
_cell.angle_beta   90.00
_cell.angle_gamma   90.00
#
_symmetry.space_group_name_H-M   'P 1'
#
loop_
_entity.id
_entity.type
_entity.pdbx_description
1 polymer ?
#
loop_
_entity_poly.entity_id
_entity_poly.type
_entity_poly.pdbx_seq_one_letter_code
_entity_poly.pdbx_strand_id
1 'polypeptide(L)' 'MNRSMLKALELGFAISGMILFGALGGIWLDQWLNTTPICTFIGIFGGVASAFKYLLDWTKEN' A
#
# COMPACT_ATOMS: atom_id res chain seq x y z
N MET A 1 -24.21 6.27 -9.27
CA MET A 1 -23.27 5.90 -8.18
C MET A 1 -23.13 7.09 -7.24
N ASN A 2 -23.33 6.92 -5.93
CA ASN A 2 -23.26 8.03 -4.98
C ASN A 2 -21.82 8.54 -4.85
N ARG A 3 -21.65 9.85 -4.63
CA ARG A 3 -20.31 10.47 -4.48
C ARG A 3 -19.49 9.80 -3.37
N SER A 4 -20.14 9.32 -2.31
CA SER A 4 -19.49 8.59 -1.22
C SER A 4 -18.93 7.23 -1.65
N MET A 5 -19.58 6.52 -2.59
CA MET A 5 -19.07 5.26 -3.14
C MET A 5 -17.83 5.49 -4.01
N LEU A 6 -17.84 6.55 -4.82
CA LEU A 6 -16.68 6.94 -5.64
C LEU A 6 -15.46 7.22 -4.76
N LYS A 7 -15.63 8.03 -3.71
CA LYS A 7 -14.56 8.32 -2.73
C LYS A 7 -14.04 7.06 -2.05
N ALA A 8 -14.92 6.16 -1.62
CA ALA A 8 -14.51 4.91 -0.99
C ALA A 8 -13.73 3.99 -1.94
N LEU A 9 -14.12 3.95 -3.22
CA LEU A 9 -13.42 3.18 -4.25
C LEU A 9 -12.02 3.75 -4.53
N GLU A 10 -11.90 5.07 -4.67
CA GLU A 10 -10.61 5.75 -4.84
C GLU A 10 -9.68 5.47 -3.66
N LEU A 11 -10.20 5.55 -2.44
CA LEU A 11 -9.45 5.26 -1.21
C LEU A 11 -8.97 3.81 -1.17
N GLY A 12 -9.87 2.87 -1.48
CA GLY A 12 -9.56 1.44 -1.52
C GLY A 12 -8.48 1.14 -2.57
N PHE A 13 -8.56 1.77 -3.75
CA PHE A 13 -7.58 1.60 -4.80
C PHE A 13 -6.20 2.16 -4.41
N ALA A 14 -6.17 3.35 -3.81
CA ALA A 14 -4.93 3.95 -3.32
C ALA A 14 -4.24 3.08 -2.26
N ILE A 15 -4.99 2.62 -1.25
CA ILE A 15 -4.49 1.74 -0.19
C ILE A 15 -3.97 0.41 -0.76
N SER A 16 -4.77 -0.23 -1.61
CA SER A 16 -4.39 -1.50 -2.23
C SER A 16 -3.14 -1.35 -3.10
N GLY A 17 -3.05 -0.25 -3.85
CA GLY A 17 -1.89 0.07 -4.68
C GLY A 17 -0.61 0.23 -3.88
N MET A 18 -0.65 0.92 -2.73
CA MET A 18 0.53 1.08 -1.86
C MET A 18 1.04 -0.25 -1.31
N ILE A 19 0.13 -1.13 -0.87
CA ILE A 19 0.49 -2.44 -0.33
C ILE A 19 1.02 -3.36 -1.44
N LEU A 20 0.34 -3.41 -2.59
CA LEU A 20 0.77 -4.22 -3.74
C LEU A 20 2.12 -3.77 -4.27
N PHE A 21 2.37 -2.45 -4.35
CA PHE A 21 3.64 -1.92 -4.81
C PHE A 21 4.78 -2.30 -3.85
N GLY A 22 4.55 -2.20 -2.54
CA GLY A 22 5.50 -2.63 -1.53
C GLY A 22 5.78 -4.15 -1.58
N ALA A 23 4.74 -4.96 -1.75
CA ALA A 23 4.87 -6.42 -1.85
C ALA A 23 5.60 -6.85 -3.13
N LEU A 24 5.18 -6.36 -4.30
CA LEU A 24 5.78 -6.71 -5.59
C LEU A 24 7.22 -6.20 -5.69
N GLY A 25 7.48 -4.98 -5.22
CA GLY A 25 8.83 -4.42 -5.14
C GLY A 25 9.73 -5.23 -4.21
N GLY A 26 9.21 -5.66 -3.06
CA GLY A 26 9.93 -6.51 -2.12
C GLY A 26 10.24 -7.91 -2.67
N ILE A 27 9.28 -8.54 -3.36
CA ILE A 27 9.49 -9.85 -4.02
C ILE A 27 10.55 -9.74 -5.11
N TRP A 28 10.45 -8.69 -5.95
CA TRP A 28 11.42 -8.45 -7.01
C TRP A 28 12.83 -8.22 -6.45
N LEU A 29 12.93 -7.49 -5.34
CA LEU A 29 14.21 -7.23 -4.68
C LEU A 29 14.78 -8.48 -4.00
N ASP A 30 13.93 -9.30 -3.37
CA ASP A 30 14.35 -10.58 -2.76
C ASP A 30 14.87 -11.56 -3.81
N GLN A 31 14.22 -11.61 -4.99
CA GLN A 31 14.69 -12.42 -6.12
C GLN A 31 16.02 -11.91 -6.69
N TRP A 32 16.22 -10.60 -6.74
CA TRP A 32 17.47 -10.01 -7.24
C TRP A 32 18.63 -10.21 -6.27
N LEU A 33 18.38 -10.12 -4.97
CA LEU A 33 19.40 -10.25 -3.92
C LEU A 33 19.59 -11.69 -3.41
N ASN A 34 18.81 -12.66 -3.91
CA ASN A 34 18.78 -14.05 -3.41
C ASN A 34 18.56 -14.14 -1.89
N THR A 35 17.78 -13.21 -1.33
CA THR A 35 17.44 -13.18 0.09
C THR A 35 16.19 -14.00 0.36
N THR A 36 16.06 -14.50 1.60
CA THR A 36 14.78 -14.97 2.16
C THR A 36 13.77 -13.80 2.15
N PRO A 37 12.45 -13.98 2.39
CA PRO A 37 11.41 -12.99 2.06
C PRO A 37 11.39 -11.72 2.95
N ILE A 38 12.56 -11.21 3.33
CA ILE A 38 12.81 -10.09 4.23
C ILE A 38 12.45 -8.78 3.54
N CYS A 39 12.91 -8.55 2.30
CA CYS A 39 12.56 -7.31 1.58
C CYS A 39 11.07 -7.27 1.26
N THR A 40 10.45 -8.42 0.99
CA THR A 40 8.99 -8.57 0.87
C THR A 40 8.27 -8.15 2.15
N PHE A 41 8.69 -8.65 3.32
CA PHE A 41 8.09 -8.23 4.59
C PHE A 41 8.26 -6.73 4.84
N ILE A 42 9.47 -6.19 4.66
CA ILE A 42 9.74 -4.75 4.84
C ILE A 42 8.87 -3.92 3.88
N GLY A 43 8.76 -4.34 2.62
CA GLY A 43 7.92 -3.69 1.62
C GLY A 43 6.44 -3.71 1.98
N ILE A 44 5.92 -4.84 2.47
CA ILE A 44 4.53 -4.96 2.94
C ILE A 44 4.29 -4.05 4.15
N PHE A 45 5.13 -4.12 5.19
CA PHE A 45 4.96 -3.27 6.38
C PHE A 45 5.08 -1.78 6.03
N GLY A 46 5.99 -1.41 5.14
CA GLY A 46 6.12 -0.04 4.63
C GLY A 46 4.88 0.40 3.83
N GLY A 47 4.34 -0.47 2.99
CA GLY A 47 3.11 -0.22 2.23
C GLY A 47 1.89 -0.05 3.14
N VAL A 48 1.76 -0.91 4.16
CA VAL A 48 0.69 -0.81 5.17
C VAL A 48 0.81 0.48 5.97
N ALA A 49 2.01 0.82 6.47
CA ALA A 49 2.23 2.06 7.22
C ALA A 49 1.91 3.30 6.36
N SER A 50 2.29 3.28 5.08
CA SER A 50 1.98 4.35 4.14
C SER A 50 0.48 4.48 3.87
N ALA A 51 -0.22 3.34 3.72
CA ALA A 51 -1.67 3.31 3.56
C ALA A 51 -2.40 3.87 4.79
N PHE A 52 -1.95 3.52 6.01
CA PHE A 52 -2.51 4.10 7.24
C PHE A 52 -2.27 5.59 7.33
N LYS A 53 -1.06 6.06 6.97
CA LYS A 53 -0.76 7.50 6.93
C LYS A 53 -1.66 8.22 5.92
N TYR A 54 -1.80 7.69 4.71
CA TYR A 54 -2.68 8.24 3.69
C TYR A 54 -4.13 8.30 4.15
N LEU A 55 -4.63 7.25 4.80
CA LEU A 55 -5.98 7.22 5.35
C LEU A 55 -6.17 8.27 6.47
N LEU A 56 -5.19 8.43 7.36
CA LEU A 56 -5.23 9.48 8.40
C LEU A 56 -5.23 10.89 7.82
N ASP A 57 -4.41 11.15 6.80
CA ASP A 57 -4.35 12.46 6.14
C ASP A 57 -5.65 12.74 5.37
N TRP A 58 -6.19 11.74 4.67
CA TRP A 58 -7.48 11.85 3.97
C TRP A 58 -8.65 12.15 4.91
N THR A 59 -8.62 11.60 6.13
CA THR A 59 -9.64 11.83 7.17
C THR A 59 -9.52 13.23 7.79
N LYS A 60 -8.37 13.91 7.67
CA LYS A 60 -8.20 15.30 8.12
C LYS A 60 -8.64 16.32 7.07
N GLU A 61 -8.56 15.96 5.79
CA GLU A 61 -8.91 16.84 4.67
C GLU A 61 -10.40 16.79 4.27
N ASN A 62 -11.17 15.82 4.79
CA ASN A 62 -12.61 15.67 4.56
C ASN A 62 -13.41 15.69 5.86
#